data_AF-A0A1R2BR38-F1
#
_entry.id   AF-A0A1R2BR38-F1
#
_cell.length_a   1.000
_cell.length_b   1.000
_cell.length_c   1.000
_cell.angle_alpha   90.00
_cell.angle_beta   90.00
_cell.angle_gamma   90.00
#
_symmetry.space_group_name_H-M   'P 1'
#
loop_
_entity.id
_entity.type
_entity.pdbx_description
1 polymer ?
#
loop_
_entity_poly.entity_id
_entity_poly.type
_entity_poly.pdbx_seq_one_letter_code
_entity_poly.pdbx_strand_id
1 'polypeptide(L)'
;MGEKEGSLEVEQGETQPLVRSRMDLVNSQQKNLYYSGYGNLPFLIAIAVILGISDDDCDNPIRTWLLVMLIIIAVSLGAAIIETCSGILTKIGAWASIPMYLLMLFNIAWYIVGCVWLFGDDECSSDWLSGYVLTLIMLIFFFVFSGLMVLVICCCCCCVGVLAAGAGAASLAEPNRE
;
A
#
# COMPACT_ATOMS: atom_id res chain seq x y z
N MET A 1 -3.89 -62.70 -27.57
CA MET A 1 -3.42 -61.76 -26.54
C MET A 1 -3.42 -60.39 -27.18
N GLY A 2 -4.43 -59.57 -26.88
CA GLY A 2 -4.58 -58.23 -27.41
C GLY A 2 -4.58 -57.25 -26.23
N GLU A 3 -3.51 -56.48 -26.10
CA GLU A 3 -3.42 -55.38 -25.16
C GLU A 3 -4.30 -54.23 -25.64
N LYS A 4 -5.23 -53.81 -24.78
CA LYS A 4 -6.04 -52.60 -24.98
C LYS A 4 -5.28 -51.43 -24.35
N GLU A 5 -4.71 -50.57 -25.17
CA GLU A 5 -4.22 -49.26 -24.75
C GLU A 5 -5.42 -48.36 -24.44
N GLY A 6 -5.68 -48.14 -23.15
CA GLY A 6 -6.64 -47.15 -22.68
C GLY A 6 -5.98 -45.76 -22.69
N SER A 7 -6.29 -44.97 -23.72
CA SER A 7 -6.00 -43.54 -23.73
C SER A 7 -6.84 -42.85 -22.66
N LEU A 8 -6.14 -42.37 -21.62
CA LEU A 8 -6.68 -41.47 -20.61
C LEU A 8 -6.55 -40.05 -21.16
N GLU A 9 -7.60 -39.59 -21.86
CA GLU A 9 -7.76 -38.17 -22.18
C GLU A 9 -7.97 -37.40 -20.87
N VAL A 10 -6.92 -36.70 -20.46
CA VAL A 10 -6.95 -35.79 -19.32
C VAL A 10 -7.64 -34.51 -19.80
N GLU A 11 -8.85 -34.24 -19.28
CA GLU A 11 -9.55 -32.96 -19.40
C GLU A 11 -8.66 -31.82 -18.91
N GLN A 12 -8.03 -31.11 -19.86
CA GLN A 12 -7.08 -30.02 -19.61
C GLN A 12 -7.68 -28.65 -20.03
N GLY A 13 -9.01 -28.51 -19.97
CA GLY A 13 -9.74 -27.40 -20.61
C GLY A 13 -10.08 -26.20 -19.70
N GLU A 14 -10.45 -26.40 -18.43
CA GLU A 14 -11.12 -25.32 -17.67
C GLU A 14 -10.28 -24.62 -16.59
N THR A 15 -9.07 -25.11 -16.27
CA THR A 15 -8.27 -24.53 -15.17
C THR A 15 -7.33 -23.39 -15.59
N GLN A 16 -7.10 -23.17 -16.89
CA GLN A 16 -6.19 -22.13 -17.36
C GLN A 16 -6.60 -20.67 -17.10
N PRO A 17 -7.88 -20.25 -17.24
CA PRO A 17 -8.22 -18.82 -17.13
C PRO A 17 -8.10 -18.29 -15.69
N LEU A 18 -8.33 -19.15 -14.69
CA LEU A 18 -8.31 -18.77 -13.28
C LEU A 18 -6.87 -18.62 -12.74
N VAL A 19 -5.93 -19.43 -13.22
CA VAL A 19 -4.51 -19.34 -12.87
C VAL A 19 -3.89 -18.05 -13.43
N ARG A 20 -4.25 -17.67 -14.66
CA ARG A 20 -3.74 -16.44 -15.31
C ARG A 20 -4.19 -15.18 -14.58
N SER A 21 -5.48 -15.10 -14.24
CA SER A 21 -6.05 -13.96 -13.51
C SER A 21 -5.41 -13.76 -12.12
N ARG A 22 -5.10 -14.85 -11.41
CA ARG A 22 -4.42 -14.75 -10.11
C ARG A 22 -2.97 -14.26 -10.25
N MET A 23 -2.27 -14.67 -11.30
CA MET A 23 -0.88 -14.28 -11.55
C MET A 23 -0.76 -12.79 -11.93
N ASP A 24 -1.73 -12.26 -12.70
CA ASP A 24 -1.80 -10.84 -13.05
C ASP A 24 -2.10 -9.95 -11.83
N LEU A 25 -2.99 -10.41 -10.92
CA LEU A 25 -3.29 -9.70 -9.67
C LEU A 25 -2.05 -9.61 -8.76
N VAL A 26 -1.30 -10.70 -8.60
CA VAL A 26 -0.07 -10.72 -7.80
C VAL A 26 0.99 -9.78 -8.39
N ASN A 27 1.17 -9.80 -9.71
CA ASN A 27 2.11 -8.90 -10.39
C ASN A 27 1.72 -7.41 -10.24
N SER A 28 0.42 -7.10 -10.25
CA SER A 28 -0.07 -5.73 -9.99
C SER A 28 0.17 -5.28 -8.55
N GLN A 29 -0.06 -6.16 -7.56
CA GLN A 29 0.22 -5.89 -6.15
C GLN A 29 1.70 -5.59 -5.89
N GLN A 30 2.61 -6.38 -6.51
CA GLN A 30 4.06 -6.18 -6.35
C GLN A 30 4.55 -4.82 -6.88
N LYS A 31 4.02 -4.38 -8.04
CA LYS A 31 4.37 -3.07 -8.60
C LYS A 31 3.95 -1.93 -7.69
N ASN A 32 2.76 -2.00 -7.08
CA ASN A 32 2.28 -0.97 -6.16
C ASN A 32 3.13 -0.90 -4.88
N LEU A 33 3.53 -2.05 -4.34
CA LEU A 33 4.44 -2.13 -3.20
C LEU A 33 5.79 -1.47 -3.50
N TYR A 34 6.33 -1.74 -4.69
CA TYR A 34 7.57 -1.16 -5.18
C TYR A 34 7.48 0.38 -5.26
N TYR A 35 6.47 0.93 -5.94
CA TYR A 35 6.32 2.39 -6.04
C TYR A 35 6.11 3.07 -4.69
N SER A 36 5.41 2.43 -3.76
CA SER A 36 5.19 2.95 -2.41
C SER A 36 6.47 2.97 -1.56
N GLY A 37 7.38 2.01 -1.74
CA GLY A 37 8.65 1.95 -1.00
C GLY A 37 9.62 3.05 -1.43
N TYR A 38 9.80 3.25 -2.73
CA TYR A 38 10.72 4.25 -3.28
C TYR A 38 10.26 5.70 -3.02
N GLY A 39 8.95 5.94 -2.92
CA GLY A 39 8.43 7.28 -2.57
C GLY A 39 8.86 7.76 -1.18
N ASN A 40 9.21 6.86 -0.26
CA ASN A 40 9.59 7.19 1.12
C ASN A 40 11.11 7.35 1.34
N LEU A 41 11.95 6.97 0.38
CA LEU A 41 13.40 7.13 0.44
C LEU A 41 13.88 8.56 0.74
N PRO A 42 13.37 9.62 0.08
CA PRO A 42 13.82 10.98 0.38
C PRO A 42 13.50 11.38 1.83
N PHE A 43 12.38 10.93 2.38
CA PHE A 43 12.01 11.19 3.76
C PHE A 43 12.91 10.44 4.75
N LEU A 44 13.28 9.19 4.47
CA LEU A 44 14.22 8.45 5.31
C LEU A 44 15.56 9.19 5.43
N ILE A 45 16.11 9.66 4.31
CA ILE A 45 17.37 10.40 4.29
C ILE A 45 17.20 11.72 5.04
N ALA A 46 16.12 12.46 4.79
CA ALA A 46 15.87 13.74 5.44
C ALA A 46 15.74 13.60 6.98
N ILE A 47 15.01 12.59 7.45
CA ILE A 47 14.88 12.30 8.89
C ILE A 47 16.25 11.95 9.48
N ALA A 48 17.00 11.05 8.84
CA ALA A 48 18.32 10.63 9.34
C ALA A 48 19.31 11.81 9.44
N VAL A 49 19.26 12.72 8.47
CA VAL A 49 20.09 13.93 8.45
C VAL A 49 19.67 14.90 9.55
N ILE A 50 18.37 15.20 9.68
CA ILE A 50 17.88 16.15 10.69
C ILE A 50 18.14 15.64 12.11
N LEU A 51 17.89 14.35 12.38
CA LEU A 51 18.16 13.73 13.67
C LEU A 51 19.66 13.61 13.99
N GLY A 52 20.53 13.64 12.98
CA GLY A 52 21.98 13.52 13.16
C GLY A 52 22.71 14.86 13.33
N ILE A 53 22.11 15.97 12.91
CA ILE A 53 22.76 17.31 12.94
C ILE A 53 22.43 18.07 14.22
N SER A 54 21.25 17.86 14.80
CA SER A 54 20.75 18.64 15.94
C SER A 54 20.24 17.69 17.03
N ASP A 55 20.64 17.99 18.26
CA ASP A 55 20.12 17.38 19.49
C ASP A 55 19.01 18.24 20.12
N ASP A 56 18.56 19.28 19.42
CA ASP A 56 17.45 20.12 19.86
C ASP A 56 16.14 19.34 19.79
N ASP A 57 15.23 19.65 20.69
CA ASP A 57 13.96 18.97 20.89
C ASP A 57 12.86 20.02 21.13
N CYS A 58 11.65 19.72 20.67
CA CYS A 58 10.45 20.52 21.01
C CYS A 58 9.85 20.03 22.34
N ASP A 59 8.97 20.82 22.95
CA ASP A 59 8.24 20.44 24.16
C ASP A 59 7.41 19.16 23.94
N ASN A 60 6.78 19.05 22.77
CA ASN A 60 6.17 17.80 22.34
C ASN A 60 7.21 16.83 21.74
N PRO A 61 7.02 15.51 21.91
CA PRO A 61 7.99 14.47 21.52
C PRO A 61 8.03 14.21 19.99
N ILE A 62 8.15 15.27 19.17
CA ILE A 62 8.22 15.23 17.71
C ILE A 62 9.47 14.48 17.24
N ARG A 63 10.60 14.61 17.94
CA ARG A 63 11.80 13.81 17.64
C ARG A 63 11.56 12.33 17.82
N THR A 64 10.83 11.94 18.87
CA THR A 64 10.41 10.54 19.08
C THR A 64 9.50 10.07 17.96
N TRP A 65 8.57 10.93 17.51
CA TRP A 65 7.72 10.64 16.36
C TRP A 65 8.52 10.36 15.09
N LEU A 66 9.49 11.23 14.77
CA LEU A 66 10.39 11.09 13.62
C LEU A 66 11.24 9.82 13.71
N LEU A 67 11.74 9.47 14.89
CA LEU A 67 12.53 8.26 15.11
C LEU A 67 11.70 7.00 14.85
N VAL A 68 10.47 6.93 15.37
CA VAL A 68 9.58 5.80 15.10
C VAL A 68 9.24 5.73 13.60
N MET A 69 8.99 6.86 12.95
CA MET A 69 8.77 6.92 11.50
C MET A 69 9.98 6.42 10.70
N LEU A 70 11.20 6.78 11.10
CA LEU A 70 12.42 6.27 10.49
C LEU A 70 12.48 4.74 10.55
N ILE A 71 12.16 4.15 11.71
CA ILE A 71 12.14 2.69 11.89
C ILE A 71 11.07 2.06 10.98
N ILE A 72 9.85 2.60 10.95
CA ILE A 72 8.77 2.07 10.11
C ILE A 72 9.17 2.08 8.64
N ILE A 73 9.73 3.20 8.15
CA ILE A 73 10.16 3.32 6.75
C ILE A 73 11.31 2.35 6.45
N ALA A 74 12.29 2.23 7.34
CA ALA A 74 13.41 1.31 7.18
C ALA A 74 12.96 -0.16 7.13
N VAL A 75 12.04 -0.57 8.01
CA VAL A 75 11.46 -1.93 8.02
C VAL A 75 10.68 -2.19 6.73
N SER A 76 9.87 -1.22 6.30
CA SER A 76 9.08 -1.33 5.06
C SER A 76 9.97 -1.44 3.82
N LEU A 77 11.04 -0.65 3.75
CA LEU A 77 12.03 -0.72 2.68
C LEU A 77 12.80 -2.04 2.69
N GLY A 78 13.21 -2.49 3.87
CA GLY A 78 13.88 -3.79 4.05
C GLY A 78 13.00 -4.95 3.57
N ALA A 79 11.71 -4.95 3.94
CA ALA A 79 10.75 -5.95 3.48
C ALA A 79 10.62 -5.94 1.94
N ALA A 80 10.51 -4.76 1.32
CA ALA A 80 10.42 -4.61 -0.13
C ALA A 80 11.68 -5.11 -0.85
N ILE A 81 12.88 -4.84 -0.30
CA ILE A 81 14.15 -5.35 -0.85
C ILE A 81 14.22 -6.87 -0.73
N ILE A 82 13.90 -7.43 0.44
CA ILE A 82 13.89 -8.87 0.66
C ILE A 82 12.94 -9.54 -0.34
N GLU A 83 11.73 -9.02 -0.51
CA GLU A 83 10.77 -9.53 -1.49
C GLU A 83 11.34 -9.52 -2.92
N THR A 84 11.95 -8.39 -3.32
CA THR A 84 12.52 -8.22 -4.66
C THR A 84 13.70 -9.16 -4.91
N CYS A 85 14.60 -9.33 -3.93
CA CYS A 85 15.80 -10.15 -4.08
C CYS A 85 15.53 -11.65 -3.97
N SER A 86 14.57 -12.05 -3.13
CA SER A 86 14.36 -13.46 -2.81
C SER A 86 13.38 -14.16 -3.74
N GLY A 87 12.48 -13.43 -4.40
CA GLY A 87 11.36 -14.01 -5.17
C GLY A 87 10.46 -14.94 -4.33
N ILE A 88 10.69 -15.01 -3.02
CA ILE A 88 10.19 -16.04 -2.10
C ILE A 88 8.72 -15.79 -1.72
N LEU A 89 8.24 -14.55 -1.87
CA LEU A 89 6.86 -14.21 -1.50
C LEU A 89 5.80 -14.92 -2.34
N THR A 90 6.14 -15.44 -3.52
CA THR A 90 5.22 -16.28 -4.31
C THR A 90 4.85 -17.60 -3.61
N LYS A 91 5.63 -18.03 -2.61
CA LYS A 91 5.39 -19.27 -1.83
C LYS A 91 4.82 -19.02 -0.43
N ILE A 92 4.93 -17.81 0.10
CA ILE A 92 4.40 -17.51 1.43
C ILE A 92 2.93 -17.14 1.25
N GLY A 93 2.03 -18.06 1.62
CA GLY A 93 0.59 -17.90 1.43
C GLY A 93 -0.01 -16.67 2.12
N ALA A 94 -1.33 -16.50 2.02
CA ALA A 94 -2.11 -15.33 2.47
C ALA A 94 -1.82 -14.81 3.90
N TRP A 95 -1.18 -15.62 4.75
CA TRP A 95 -0.75 -15.25 6.10
C TRP A 95 0.34 -14.17 6.14
N ALA A 96 1.17 -14.04 5.09
CA ALA A 96 2.16 -12.96 5.00
C ALA A 96 1.56 -11.57 4.87
N SER A 97 0.31 -11.46 4.41
CA SER A 97 -0.35 -10.17 4.20
C SER A 97 -0.83 -9.53 5.51
N ILE A 98 -1.14 -10.33 6.53
CA ILE A 98 -1.65 -9.87 7.83
C ILE A 98 -0.72 -8.85 8.52
N PRO A 99 0.58 -9.14 8.74
CA PRO A 99 1.49 -8.18 9.38
C PRO A 99 1.63 -6.88 8.59
N MET A 100 1.49 -6.95 7.26
CA MET A 100 1.57 -5.77 6.41
C MET A 100 0.35 -4.85 6.60
N TYR A 101 -0.85 -5.42 6.71
CA TYR A 101 -2.05 -4.63 7.03
C TYR A 101 -2.00 -4.02 8.42
N LEU A 102 -1.49 -4.75 9.42
CA LEU A 102 -1.29 -4.21 10.77
C LEU A 102 -0.30 -3.05 10.77
N LEU A 103 0.81 -3.17 10.03
CA LEU A 103 1.79 -2.10 9.88
C LEU A 103 1.16 -0.86 9.22
N MET A 104 0.31 -1.05 8.21
CA MET A 104 -0.40 0.05 7.55
C MET A 104 -1.36 0.77 8.50
N LEU A 105 -2.15 0.04 9.30
CA LEU A 105 -3.05 0.61 10.29
C LEU A 105 -2.28 1.37 11.38
N PHE A 106 -1.18 0.78 11.86
CA PHE A 106 -0.30 1.43 12.82
C PHE A 106 0.27 2.74 12.25
N ASN A 107 0.71 2.73 10.98
CA ASN A 107 1.25 3.90 10.31
C ASN A 107 0.21 5.03 10.22
N ILE A 108 -1.04 4.72 9.84
CA ILE A 108 -2.14 5.70 9.84
C ILE A 108 -2.36 6.29 11.25
N ALA A 109 -2.46 5.44 12.28
CA ALA A 109 -2.64 5.90 13.65
C ALA A 109 -1.46 6.79 14.10
N TRP A 110 -0.24 6.44 13.71
CA TRP A 110 0.96 7.19 14.04
C TRP A 110 1.01 8.55 13.35
N TYR A 111 0.56 8.66 12.10
CA TYR A 111 0.39 9.96 11.43
C TYR A 111 -0.61 10.86 12.16
N ILE A 112 -1.72 10.30 12.69
CA ILE A 112 -2.68 11.06 13.50
C ILE A 112 -2.03 11.60 14.77
N VAL A 113 -1.22 10.76 15.47
CA VAL A 113 -0.44 11.21 16.63
C VAL A 113 0.50 12.35 16.25
N GLY A 114 1.16 12.24 15.09
CA GLY A 114 2.03 13.31 14.56
C GLY A 114 1.29 14.63 14.35
N CYS A 115 0.06 14.60 13.84
CA CYS A 115 -0.77 15.80 13.74
C CYS A 115 -1.07 16.42 15.11
N VAL A 116 -1.46 15.60 16.09
CA VAL A 116 -1.79 16.09 17.43
C VAL A 116 -0.57 16.73 18.09
N TRP A 117 0.61 16.14 17.94
CA TRP A 117 1.84 16.70 18.52
C TRP A 117 2.35 17.94 17.78
N LEU A 118 2.27 17.95 16.44
CA LEU A 118 2.72 19.11 15.65
C LEU A 118 1.84 20.33 15.88
N PHE A 119 0.51 20.15 15.92
CA PHE A 119 -0.44 21.26 16.12
C PHE A 119 -0.77 21.55 17.58
N GLY A 120 -0.25 20.75 18.51
CA GLY A 120 -0.38 20.96 19.94
C GLY A 120 0.78 21.77 20.54
N ASP A 121 1.80 22.10 19.76
CA ASP A 121 2.99 22.84 20.17
C ASP A 121 3.14 24.12 19.34
N ASP A 122 2.75 25.25 19.91
CA ASP A 122 2.81 26.54 19.21
C ASP A 122 4.26 27.08 19.09
N GLU A 123 5.18 26.63 19.95
CA GLU A 123 6.55 27.15 20.07
C GLU A 123 7.59 26.26 19.36
N CYS A 124 7.26 25.02 18.99
CA CYS A 124 8.18 24.12 18.27
C CYS A 124 8.76 24.72 16.97
N SER A 125 8.02 25.62 16.30
CA SER A 125 8.50 26.29 15.09
C SER A 125 9.65 27.28 15.36
N SER A 126 9.74 27.84 16.57
CA SER A 126 10.85 28.71 16.99
C SER A 126 12.04 27.93 17.54
N ASP A 127 11.78 26.84 18.27
CA ASP A 127 12.84 26.07 18.93
C ASP A 127 13.55 25.12 17.97
N TRP A 128 12.79 24.46 17.10
CA TRP A 128 13.35 23.47 16.17
C TRP A 128 12.65 23.50 14.80
N LEU A 129 12.87 24.60 14.08
CA LEU A 129 12.28 24.86 12.78
C LEU A 129 12.49 23.73 11.76
N SER A 130 13.67 23.10 11.74
CA SER A 130 13.99 22.04 10.77
C SER A 130 13.16 20.77 10.99
N GLY A 131 13.03 20.32 12.24
CA GLY A 131 12.18 19.18 12.60
C GLY A 131 10.69 19.48 12.40
N TYR A 132 10.25 20.70 12.74
CA TYR A 132 8.89 21.18 12.50
C TYR A 132 8.52 21.15 11.01
N VAL A 133 9.34 21.78 10.15
CA VAL A 133 9.10 21.84 8.70
C VAL A 133 9.10 20.45 8.07
N LEU A 134 10.03 19.58 8.45
CA LEU A 134 10.07 18.21 7.93
C LEU A 134 8.80 17.43 8.29
N THR A 135 8.39 17.49 9.56
CA THR A 135 7.17 16.82 10.05
C THR A 135 5.94 17.33 9.29
N LEU A 136 5.82 18.64 9.11
CA LEU A 136 4.74 19.26 8.35
C LEU A 136 4.69 18.79 6.90
N ILE A 137 5.83 18.74 6.20
CA ILE A 137 5.90 18.24 4.82
C ILE A 137 5.46 16.77 4.75
N MET A 138 5.90 15.93 5.70
CA MET A 138 5.51 14.53 5.75
C MET A 138 4.00 14.35 5.95
N LEU A 139 3.40 15.12 6.87
CA LEU A 139 1.95 15.09 7.10
C LEU A 139 1.19 15.53 5.84
N ILE A 140 1.59 16.62 5.19
CA ILE A 140 0.95 17.08 3.94
C ILE A 140 1.03 16.00 2.87
N PHE A 141 2.22 15.42 2.67
CA PHE A 141 2.41 14.36 1.68
C PHE A 141 1.49 13.17 1.97
N PHE A 142 1.39 12.74 3.23
CA PHE A 142 0.48 11.68 3.65
C PHE A 142 -1.00 12.01 3.37
N PHE A 143 -1.46 13.22 3.69
CA PHE A 143 -2.84 13.64 3.42
C PHE A 143 -3.15 13.74 1.93
N VAL A 144 -2.22 14.23 1.12
CA VAL A 144 -2.38 14.28 -0.34
C VAL A 144 -2.48 12.87 -0.92
N PHE A 145 -1.57 11.96 -0.54
CA PHE A 145 -1.59 10.58 -1.03
C PHE A 145 -2.82 9.81 -0.56
N SER A 146 -3.21 9.92 0.71
CA SER A 146 -4.41 9.28 1.22
C SER A 146 -5.68 9.84 0.56
N GLY A 147 -5.76 11.16 0.37
CA GLY A 147 -6.85 11.79 -0.37
C GLY A 147 -6.96 11.30 -1.82
N LEU A 148 -5.84 11.19 -2.53
CA LEU A 148 -5.80 10.64 -3.88
C LEU A 148 -6.26 9.17 -3.92
N MET A 149 -5.83 8.35 -2.95
CA MET A 149 -6.25 6.94 -2.86
C MET A 149 -7.76 6.82 -2.64
N VAL A 150 -8.33 7.63 -1.74
CA VAL A 150 -9.79 7.67 -1.50
C VAL A 150 -10.54 8.09 -2.77
N LEU A 151 -10.04 9.09 -3.49
CA LEU A 151 -10.63 9.55 -4.75
C LEU A 151 -10.62 8.44 -5.81
N VAL A 152 -9.49 7.74 -5.96
CA VAL A 152 -9.37 6.62 -6.89
C VAL A 152 -10.35 5.50 -6.53
N ILE A 153 -10.43 5.11 -5.25
CA ILE A 153 -11.37 4.09 -4.78
C ILE A 153 -12.81 4.51 -5.08
N CYS A 154 -13.18 5.75 -4.76
CA CYS A 154 -14.51 6.29 -5.01
C CYS A 154 -14.87 6.25 -6.51
N CYS A 155 -13.95 6.70 -7.37
CA CYS A 155 -14.10 6.67 -8.82
C CYS A 155 -14.30 5.24 -9.34
N CYS A 156 -13.48 4.28 -8.88
CA CYS A 156 -13.60 2.88 -9.25
C CYS A 156 -14.93 2.27 -8.78
N CYS A 157 -15.37 2.55 -7.56
CA CYS A 157 -16.66 2.07 -7.04
C CYS A 157 -17.85 2.62 -7.85
N CYS A 158 -17.81 3.90 -8.24
CA CYS A 158 -18.83 4.50 -9.09
C CYS A 158 -18.86 3.86 -10.48
N CYS A 159 -17.70 3.62 -11.10
CA CYS A 159 -17.61 2.98 -12.42
C CYS A 159 -18.15 1.55 -12.42
N VAL A 160 -17.83 0.76 -11.38
CA VAL A 160 -18.36 -0.61 -11.23
C VAL A 160 -19.89 -0.59 -11.02
N GLY A 161 -20.40 0.36 -10.23
CA GLY A 161 -21.85 0.53 -10.05
C GLY A 161 -22.58 0.87 -11.35
N VAL A 162 -22.02 1.75 -12.18
CA VAL A 162 -22.59 2.12 -13.49
C VAL A 162 -22.54 0.95 -14.48
N LEU A 163 -21.44 0.21 -14.53
CA LEU A 163 -21.31 -1.00 -15.36
C LEU A 163 -22.30 -2.10 -14.95
N ALA A 164 -22.46 -2.35 -13.65
CA ALA A 164 -23.41 -3.32 -13.14
C ALA A 164 -24.87 -2.93 -13.47
N ALA A 165 -25.21 -1.64 -13.37
CA ALA A 165 -26.54 -1.15 -13.73
C ALA A 165 -26.80 -1.22 -15.25
N GLY A 166 -25.80 -0.93 -16.09
CA GLY A 166 -25.91 -1.01 -17.55
C GLY A 166 -26.08 -2.44 -18.08
N ALA A 167 -25.39 -3.41 -17.48
CA ALA A 167 -25.55 -4.82 -17.83
C ALA A 167 -26.95 -5.36 -17.48
N GLY A 168 -27.55 -4.89 -16.38
CA GLY A 168 -28.92 -5.23 -16.00
C GLY A 168 -29.98 -4.67 -16.98
N ALA A 169 -29.75 -3.49 -17.54
CA ALA A 169 -30.67 -2.89 -18.51
C ALA A 169 -30.67 -3.61 -19.87
N ALA A 170 -29.54 -4.16 -20.31
CA ALA A 170 -29.44 -4.89 -21.58
C ALA A 170 -30.19 -6.23 -21.55
N SER A 171 -30.26 -6.88 -20.38
CA SER A 171 -30.97 -8.16 -20.18
C SER A 171 -32.50 -8.06 -20.30
N LEU A 172 -33.09 -6.87 -20.18
CA LEU A 172 -34.54 -6.66 -20.29
C LEU A 172 -34.97 -6.18 -21.69
N ALA A 173 -34.02 -5.93 -22.58
CA ALA A 173 -34.24 -5.39 -23.91
C ALA A 173 -34.24 -6.47 -25.01
N GLU A 174 -34.54 -7.73 -24.68
CA GLU A 174 -34.84 -8.77 -25.67
C GLU A 174 -36.37 -8.92 -25.80
N PRO A 175 -37.06 -8.01 -26.52
CA PRO A 175 -38.48 -8.17 -26.82
C PRO A 175 -38.62 -9.30 -27.84
N ASN A 176 -39.18 -10.41 -27.36
CA ASN A 176 -39.95 -11.41 -28.10
C ASN A 176 -39.91 -11.23 -29.62
N ARG A 177 -38.91 -11.81 -30.29
CA ARG A 177 -38.92 -12.04 -31.73
C ARG A 177 -39.66 -13.34 -31.96
N GLU A 178 -40.98 -13.22 -32.11
CA GLU A 178 -41.82 -14.21 -32.80
C GLU A 178 -41.79 -13.98 -34.31
#